data_AF-A0A7C3H3U6-F1
#
_entry.id   AF-A0A7C3H3U6-F1
#
_cell.length_a   1.000
_cell.length_b   1.000
_cell.length_c   1.000
_cell.angle_alpha   90.00
_cell.angle_beta   90.00
_cell.angle_gamma   90.00
#
_symmetry.space_group_name_H-M   'P 1'
#
loop_
_entity.id
_entity.type
_entity.pdbx_description
1 polymer ?
#
loop_
_entity_poly.entity_id
_entity_poly.type
_entity_poly.pdbx_seq_one_letter_code
_entity_poly.pdbx_strand_id
1 'polypeptide(L)'
;MPPVLRRFALGSAILVFGIWGIILMVKPEIVHPLFTDGPMNLAYAGMMGAALLGLAVISLATETGWLTPSRALGVAVAIIVIEAGFLMFSQSGMLITPVTSISLISALAVAVFLIL
;
A
#
# COMPACT_ATOMS: atom_id res chain seq x y z
N MET A 1 4.40 9.91 -26.62
CA MET A 1 5.08 10.80 -25.65
C MET A 1 6.59 10.61 -25.77
N PRO A 2 7.39 11.67 -25.63
CA PRO A 2 8.85 11.54 -25.61
C PRO A 2 9.29 10.62 -24.46
N PRO A 3 10.28 9.73 -24.66
CA PRO A 3 10.68 8.72 -23.68
C PRO A 3 11.20 9.34 -22.37
N VAL A 4 11.79 10.54 -22.45
CA VAL A 4 12.27 11.31 -21.28
C VAL A 4 11.09 11.77 -20.41
N LEU A 5 10.02 12.28 -21.02
CA LEU A 5 8.85 12.77 -20.31
C LEU A 5 8.11 11.63 -19.60
N ARG A 6 8.03 10.45 -20.24
CA ARG A 6 7.43 9.26 -19.63
C ARG A 6 8.18 8.83 -18.36
N ARG A 7 9.51 8.71 -18.43
CA ARG A 7 10.33 8.32 -17.27
C ARG A 7 10.24 9.34 -16.13
N PHE A 8 10.22 10.62 -16.46
CA PHE A 8 10.04 11.68 -15.47
C PHE A 8 8.67 11.60 -14.79
N ALA A 9 7.59 11.45 -15.57
CA ALA A 9 6.24 11.30 -15.03
C ALA A 9 6.12 10.08 -14.12
N LEU A 10 6.66 8.93 -14.53
CA LEU A 10 6.64 7.70 -13.73
C LEU A 10 7.48 7.82 -12.46
N GLY A 11 8.69 8.39 -12.56
CA GLY A 11 9.53 8.67 -11.39
C GLY A 11 8.83 9.59 -10.38
N SER A 12 8.17 10.65 -10.87
CA SER A 12 7.40 11.55 -10.01
C SER A 12 6.19 10.85 -9.37
N ALA A 13 5.47 10.00 -10.10
CA ALA A 13 4.35 9.23 -9.58
C ALA A 13 4.80 8.24 -8.50
N ILE A 14 5.92 7.54 -8.72
CA ILE A 14 6.50 6.61 -7.73
C ILE A 14 6.85 7.37 -6.44
N LEU A 15 7.48 8.54 -6.54
CA LEU A 15 7.82 9.36 -5.38
C LEU A 15 6.57 9.84 -4.64
N VAL A 16 5.59 10.37 -5.37
CA VAL A 16 4.33 10.87 -4.79
C VAL A 16 3.59 9.72 -4.10
N PHE A 17 3.39 8.59 -4.77
CA PHE A 17 2.69 7.43 -4.20
C PHE A 17 3.45 6.79 -3.04
N GLY A 18 4.78 6.72 -3.11
CA GLY A 18 5.59 6.20 -2.02
C GLY A 18 5.55 7.10 -0.79
N ILE A 19 5.71 8.41 -0.96
CA ILE A 19 5.66 9.39 0.13
C ILE A 19 4.27 9.42 0.76
N TRP A 20 3.21 9.57 -0.04
CA TRP A 20 1.84 9.55 0.48
C TRP A 20 1.49 8.21 1.12
N GLY A 21 1.92 7.11 0.54
CA GLY A 21 1.70 5.76 1.08
C GLY A 21 2.27 5.61 2.49
N ILE A 22 3.52 6.02 2.68
CA ILE A 22 4.19 5.98 3.99
C ILE A 22 3.51 6.92 4.99
N ILE A 23 3.22 8.15 4.59
CA ILE A 23 2.61 9.13 5.51
C ILE A 23 1.25 8.65 5.99
N LEU A 24 0.41 8.12 5.09
CA LEU A 24 -0.92 7.62 5.43
C LEU A 24 -0.91 6.37 6.30
N MET A 25 0.09 5.48 6.14
CA MET A 25 0.26 4.31 7.02
C MET A 25 0.76 4.71 8.41
N VAL A 26 1.75 5.61 8.50
CA VAL A 26 2.45 5.87 9.77
C VAL A 26 1.79 6.98 10.59
N LYS A 27 1.36 8.07 9.95
CA LYS A 27 0.78 9.25 10.61
C LYS A 27 -0.35 9.87 9.79
N PRO A 28 -1.49 9.18 9.66
CA PRO A 28 -2.65 9.71 8.95
C PRO A 28 -3.20 11.00 9.59
N GLU A 29 -2.95 11.22 10.88
CA GLU A 29 -3.35 12.42 11.65
C GLU A 29 -2.77 13.72 11.10
N ILE A 30 -1.59 13.69 10.47
CA ILE A 30 -0.97 14.89 9.90
C ILE A 30 -1.71 15.33 8.63
N VAL A 31 -2.25 14.36 7.91
CA VAL A 31 -2.86 14.54 6.59
C VAL A 31 -4.35 14.82 6.70
N HIS A 32 -5.02 14.16 7.64
CA HIS A 32 -6.44 14.29 7.86
C HIS A 32 -6.95 15.75 7.95
N PRO A 33 -6.37 16.65 8.77
CA PRO A 33 -6.83 18.03 8.89
C PRO A 33 -6.56 18.87 7.62
N LEU A 34 -5.75 18.38 6.67
CA LEU A 34 -5.53 19.05 5.39
C LEU A 34 -6.66 18.78 4.40
N PHE A 35 -7.46 17.73 4.61
CA PHE A 35 -8.48 17.29 3.66
C PHE A 35 -9.91 17.27 4.22
N THR A 36 -10.10 17.05 5.52
CA THR A 36 -11.43 16.99 6.12
C THR A 36 -11.42 17.28 7.62
N ASP A 37 -12.49 17.89 8.11
CA ASP A 37 -12.73 18.14 9.54
C ASP A 37 -13.54 17.01 10.22
N GLY A 38 -13.82 15.91 9.50
CA GLY A 38 -14.63 14.78 9.98
C GLY A 38 -13.94 13.84 10.97
N PRO A 39 -14.63 12.79 11.48
CA PRO A 39 -13.98 11.76 12.28
C PRO A 39 -13.03 10.91 11.42
N MET A 40 -11.77 10.80 11.83
CA MET A 40 -10.76 10.06 11.09
C MET A 40 -10.98 8.54 11.18
N ASN A 41 -11.00 7.86 10.03
CA ASN A 41 -10.99 6.40 9.97
C ASN A 41 -9.58 5.89 9.65
N LEU A 42 -8.88 5.44 10.69
CA LEU A 42 -7.52 4.91 10.62
C LEU A 42 -7.38 3.72 9.66
N ALA A 43 -8.38 2.84 9.59
CA ALA A 43 -8.31 1.69 8.68
C ALA A 43 -8.39 2.09 7.21
N TYR A 44 -9.24 3.06 6.86
CA TYR A 44 -9.29 3.57 5.48
C TYR A 44 -7.99 4.29 5.11
N ALA A 45 -7.45 5.12 6.01
CA ALA A 45 -6.22 5.84 5.74
C ALA A 45 -5.01 4.89 5.58
N GLY A 46 -4.86 3.93 6.49
CA GLY A 46 -3.80 2.93 6.44
C GLY A 46 -3.89 2.05 5.19
N MET A 47 -5.08 1.52 4.87
CA MET A 47 -5.28 0.69 3.68
C MET A 47 -5.07 1.47 2.37
N MET A 48 -5.49 2.74 2.31
CA MET A 48 -5.19 3.61 1.17
C MET A 48 -3.68 3.86 1.05
N GLY A 49 -3.00 4.09 2.18
CA GLY A 49 -1.55 4.23 2.24
C GLY A 49 -0.82 3.00 1.71
N ALA A 50 -1.21 1.81 2.19
CA ALA A 50 -0.66 0.54 1.74
C ALA A 50 -0.87 0.30 0.24
N ALA A 51 -2.05 0.65 -0.30
CA ALA A 51 -2.34 0.55 -1.72
C ALA A 51 -1.47 1.48 -2.57
N LEU A 52 -1.29 2.74 -2.14
CA LEU A 52 -0.41 3.71 -2.82
C LEU A 52 1.05 3.24 -2.79
N LEU A 53 1.51 2.71 -1.66
CA LEU A 53 2.85 2.17 -1.51
C LEU A 53 3.04 0.93 -2.41
N GLY A 54 2.05 0.05 -2.47
CA GLY A 54 2.03 -1.08 -3.40
C GLY A 54 2.12 -0.66 -4.86
N LEU A 55 1.37 0.38 -5.27
CA LEU A 55 1.45 0.95 -6.61
C LEU A 55 2.84 1.55 -6.92
N ALA A 56 3.43 2.24 -5.95
CA ALA A 56 4.79 2.77 -6.07
C ALA A 56 5.81 1.64 -6.29
N VAL A 57 5.70 0.54 -5.54
CA VAL A 57 6.56 -0.64 -5.68
C VAL A 57 6.40 -1.31 -7.04
N ILE A 58 5.16 -1.54 -7.49
CA ILE A 58 4.89 -2.16 -8.80
C ILE A 58 5.43 -1.28 -9.93
N SER A 59 5.19 0.03 -9.86
CA SER A 59 5.67 0.97 -10.86
C SER A 59 7.20 1.05 -10.88
N LEU A 60 7.85 1.01 -9.70
CA LEU A 60 9.31 0.98 -9.59
C LEU A 60 9.90 -0.30 -10.17
N ALA A 61 9.33 -1.46 -9.83
CA ALA A 61 9.77 -2.75 -10.34
C ALA A 61 9.64 -2.83 -11.87
N THR A 62 8.55 -2.28 -12.42
CA THR A 62 8.30 -2.26 -13.87
C THR A 62 9.30 -1.40 -14.62
N GLU A 63 9.68 -0.23 -14.08
CA GLU A 63 10.61 0.69 -14.75
C GLU A 63 12.09 0.31 -14.53
N THR A 64 12.45 -0.24 -13.37
CA THR A 64 13.82 -0.67 -13.07
C THR A 64 14.14 -2.08 -13.57
N GLY A 65 13.12 -2.90 -13.80
CA GLY A 65 13.28 -4.32 -14.14
C GLY A 65 13.90 -5.16 -13.02
N TRP A 66 13.99 -4.62 -11.80
CA TRP A 66 14.64 -5.29 -10.67
C TRP A 66 13.86 -6.51 -10.18
N LEU A 67 12.53 -6.51 -10.38
CA LEU A 67 11.63 -7.60 -10.02
C LEU A 67 10.70 -7.93 -11.20
N THR A 68 10.30 -9.20 -11.30
CA THR A 68 9.23 -9.58 -12.23
C THR A 68 7.90 -8.98 -11.77
N PRO A 69 6.96 -8.67 -12.68
CA PRO A 69 5.66 -8.10 -12.32
C PRO A 69 4.91 -8.93 -11.27
N SER A 70 4.99 -10.27 -11.35
CA SER A 70 4.38 -11.18 -10.37
C SER A 70 4.97 -11.00 -8.97
N ARG A 71 6.30 -10.91 -8.85
CA ARG A 71 6.97 -10.71 -7.55
C ARG A 71 6.69 -9.32 -6.99
N ALA A 72 6.65 -8.29 -7.84
CA ALA A 72 6.29 -6.94 -7.43
C ALA A 72 4.85 -6.86 -6.89
N LEU A 73 3.92 -7.56 -7.55
CA LEU A 73 2.56 -7.71 -7.04
C LEU A 73 2.55 -8.43 -5.68
N GLY A 74 3.33 -9.50 -5.53
CA GLY A 74 3.48 -10.21 -4.25
C GLY A 74 3.94 -9.29 -3.11
N VAL A 75 4.93 -8.42 -3.36
CA VAL A 75 5.40 -7.42 -2.39
C VAL A 75 4.29 -6.40 -2.07
N ALA A 76 3.57 -5.92 -3.08
CA ALA A 76 2.44 -5.00 -2.87
C ALA A 76 1.34 -5.63 -2.00
N VAL A 77 0.99 -6.89 -2.26
CA VAL A 77 0.02 -7.62 -1.43
C VAL A 77 0.56 -7.85 -0.01
N ALA A 78 1.87 -8.13 0.14
CA ALA A 78 2.49 -8.27 1.46
C ALA A 78 2.39 -6.98 2.29
N ILE A 79 2.60 -5.81 1.68
CA ILE A 79 2.42 -4.51 2.35
C ILE A 79 0.99 -4.35 2.87
N ILE A 80 0.00 -4.70 2.05
CA ILE A 80 -1.42 -4.66 2.44
C ILE A 80 -1.70 -5.61 3.61
N VAL A 81 -1.15 -6.83 3.57
CA VAL A 81 -1.32 -7.82 4.66
C VAL A 81 -0.69 -7.34 5.96
N ILE A 82 0.51 -6.76 5.90
CA ILE A 82 1.18 -6.20 7.07
C ILE A 82 0.34 -5.07 7.67
N GLU A 83 -0.18 -4.16 6.84
CA GLU A 83 -0.99 -3.03 7.29
C GLU A 83 -2.33 -3.49 7.86
N ALA A 84 -3.04 -4.36 7.16
CA ALA A 84 -4.30 -4.92 7.63
C ALA A 84 -4.11 -5.66 8.95
N GLY A 85 -3.02 -6.44 9.09
CA GLY A 85 -2.65 -7.06 10.35
C GLY A 85 -2.37 -6.04 11.46
N PHE A 86 -1.59 -5.01 11.17
CA PHE A 86 -1.29 -3.95 12.13
C PHE A 86 -2.56 -3.22 12.61
N LEU A 87 -3.48 -2.89 11.69
CA LEU A 87 -4.75 -2.25 12.01
C LEU A 87 -5.70 -3.15 12.82
N MET A 88 -5.70 -4.46 12.52
CA MET A 88 -6.49 -5.45 13.24
C MET A 88 -5.96 -5.68 14.67
N PHE A 89 -4.64 -5.81 14.85
CA PHE A 89 -4.04 -6.24 16.11
C PHE A 89 -3.51 -5.10 17.00
N SER A 90 -3.08 -3.97 16.43
CA SER A 90 -2.42 -2.89 17.19
C SER A 90 -3.30 -1.67 17.42
N GLN A 91 -4.03 -1.20 16.40
CA GLN A 91 -4.75 0.07 16.48
C GLN A 91 -6.26 -0.07 16.66
N SER A 92 -6.79 -1.30 16.71
CA SER A 92 -8.24 -1.58 16.72
C SER A 92 -9.01 -0.82 15.63
N GLY A 93 -8.32 -0.39 14.56
CA GLY A 93 -8.89 0.39 13.48
C GLY A 93 -9.77 -0.45 12.57
N MET A 94 -9.56 -1.77 12.59
CA MET A 94 -10.32 -2.74 11.79
C MET A 94 -10.85 -3.87 12.67
N LEU A 95 -12.13 -4.20 12.51
CA LEU A 95 -12.80 -5.27 13.26
C LEU A 95 -12.22 -6.64 12.90
N ILE A 96 -11.87 -7.42 13.93
CA ILE A 96 -11.47 -8.82 13.77
C ILE A 96 -12.73 -9.68 13.68
N THR A 97 -13.09 -10.05 12.46
CA THR A 97 -14.19 -10.97 12.16
C THR A 97 -13.66 -12.23 11.45
N PRO A 98 -14.43 -13.34 11.45
CA PRO A 98 -14.05 -14.53 10.68
C PRO A 98 -13.75 -14.20 9.21
N VAL A 99 -14.53 -13.30 8.60
CA VAL A 99 -14.37 -12.88 7.20
C VAL A 99 -13.03 -12.17 7.00
N THR A 100 -12.73 -11.14 7.80
CA THR A 100 -11.48 -10.38 7.69
C THR A 100 -10.25 -11.24 7.96
N SER A 101 -10.35 -12.20 8.89
CA SER A 101 -9.26 -13.13 9.19
C SER A 101 -8.99 -14.08 8.03
N ILE A 102 -10.04 -14.64 7.42
CA ILE A 102 -9.89 -15.51 6.23
C ILE A 102 -9.31 -14.71 5.06
N SER A 103 -9.77 -13.47 4.84
CA SER A 103 -9.22 -12.58 3.81
C SER A 103 -7.73 -12.30 4.03
N LEU A 104 -7.31 -12.03 5.27
CA LEU A 104 -5.92 -11.77 5.61
C LEU A 104 -5.03 -12.98 5.33
N ILE A 105 -5.45 -14.17 5.76
CA ILE A 105 -4.72 -15.43 5.51
C ILE A 105 -4.64 -15.72 4.01
N SER A 106 -5.73 -15.51 3.28
CA SER A 106 -5.77 -15.72 1.83
C SER A 106 -4.82 -14.76 1.11
N ALA A 107 -4.85 -13.48 1.47
CA ALA A 107 -3.95 -12.48 0.92
C ALA A 107 -2.48 -12.77 1.26
N LEU A 108 -2.20 -13.25 2.49
CA LEU A 108 -0.86 -13.68 2.90
C LEU A 108 -0.37 -14.86 2.05
N ALA A 109 -1.22 -15.87 1.83
CA ALA A 109 -0.88 -17.02 1.00
C ALA A 109 -0.56 -16.60 -0.45
N VAL A 110 -1.36 -15.69 -1.02
CA VAL A 110 -1.12 -15.13 -2.35
C VAL A 110 0.20 -14.34 -2.40
N ALA A 111 0.46 -13.49 -1.41
CA ALA A 111 1.71 -12.73 -1.34
C ALA A 111 2.94 -13.66 -1.32
N VAL A 112 2.91 -14.68 -0.46
CA VAL A 112 4.00 -15.66 -0.34
C VAL A 112 4.19 -16.42 -1.65
N PHE A 113 3.10 -16.89 -2.27
CA PHE A 113 3.15 -17.61 -3.54
C PHE A 113 3.72 -16.75 -4.69
N LEU A 114 3.40 -15.46 -4.72
CA LEU A 114 3.89 -14.55 -5.74
C LEU A 114 5.35 -14.14 -5.55
N ILE A 115 5.85 -14.17 -4.31
CA ILE A 115 7.23 -13.77 -3.98
C ILE A 115 8.21 -14.93 -4.22
N LEU A 116 7.86 -16.16 -3.80
CA LEU A 116 8.69 -17.36 -3.93
C LEU A 116 8.78 -17.81 -5.39
#